data_AF-A0A812VID6-F1
#
_entry.id   AF-A0A812VID6-F1
#
_cell.length_a   1.000
_cell.length_b   1.000
_cell.length_c   1.000
_cell.angle_alpha   90.00
_cell.angle_beta   90.00
_cell.angle_gamma   90.00
#
_symmetry.space_group_name_H-M   'P 1'
#
loop_
_entity.id
_entity.type
_entity.pdbx_description
1 polymer ?
#
loop_
_entity_poly.entity_id
_entity_poly.type
_entity_poly.pdbx_seq_one_letter_code
_entity_poly.pdbx_strand_id
1 'polypeptide(L)'
;MLSPQEVFENLRPYLDPQKTCIGTIFAQGLVHLLAQRTFGPSVRFFALRNIPWLCRVVKVGVESEIVGAKSSIGVMTMNITEEWVKRELEPLFLVKKMGKHEPVIELLPDFCPIVFNPANQIIHPARYWAMFRNWNGQPLSKDLEPPEWLYRDMDETAGQVLEVLDEELQHLKNAYFQATGAQGCDHVIPLASRLLEQYGDQIADKSTMAKMVGTNKAYSMARTPVLRSPQGAALLKCDLCGAVAVDL
;
A
#
# COMPACT_ATOMS: atom_id res chain seq x y z
N MET A 1 -2.62 8.18 -15.31
CA MET A 1 -2.23 8.58 -13.95
C MET A 1 -0.74 8.90 -13.97
N LEU A 2 -0.33 10.03 -13.42
CA LEU A 2 1.09 10.39 -13.33
C LEU A 2 1.77 9.54 -12.24
N SER A 3 3.02 9.15 -12.47
CA SER A 3 3.89 8.54 -11.47
C SER A 3 4.22 9.55 -10.36
N PRO A 4 4.64 9.09 -9.16
CA PRO A 4 5.11 9.98 -8.10
C PRO A 4 6.24 10.91 -8.55
N GLN A 5 7.12 10.44 -9.44
CA GLN A 5 8.20 11.26 -10.01
C GLN A 5 7.65 12.41 -10.86
N GLU A 6 6.77 12.12 -11.81
CA GLU A 6 6.15 13.14 -12.65
C GLU A 6 5.35 14.15 -11.83
N VAL A 7 4.63 13.69 -10.78
CA VAL A 7 3.93 14.60 -9.87
C VAL A 7 4.91 15.53 -9.15
N PHE A 8 6.00 15.00 -8.60
CA PHE A 8 6.99 15.82 -7.90
C PHE A 8 7.70 16.82 -8.82
N GLU A 9 8.08 16.37 -10.02
CA GLU A 9 8.71 17.23 -11.04
C GLU A 9 7.76 18.34 -11.50
N ASN A 10 6.46 18.04 -11.65
CA ASN A 10 5.45 19.04 -11.98
C ASN A 10 5.18 20.03 -10.84
N LEU A 11 5.28 19.61 -9.58
CA LEU A 11 5.14 20.51 -8.42
C LEU A 11 6.37 21.41 -8.23
N ARG A 12 7.56 20.92 -8.56
CA ARG A 12 8.85 21.56 -8.25
C ARG A 12 8.98 23.03 -8.65
N PRO A 13 8.49 23.50 -9.82
CA PRO A 13 8.62 24.91 -10.22
C PRO A 13 7.77 25.87 -9.38
N TYR A 14 6.75 25.37 -8.68
CA TYR A 14 5.73 26.19 -8.01
C TYR A 14 5.90 26.27 -6.49
N LEU A 15 6.84 25.52 -5.91
CA LEU A 15 7.01 25.39 -4.48
C LEU A 15 8.40 25.86 -4.03
N ASP A 16 8.46 26.47 -2.85
CA ASP A 16 9.72 26.72 -2.11
C ASP A 16 9.92 25.57 -1.13
N PRO A 17 10.85 24.61 -1.37
CA PRO A 17 11.03 23.43 -0.54
C PRO A 17 11.41 23.70 0.93
N GLN A 18 11.86 24.92 1.25
CA GLN A 18 12.21 25.30 2.62
C GLN A 18 10.99 25.86 3.39
N LYS A 19 9.99 26.39 2.66
CA LYS A 19 8.78 26.96 3.26
C LYS A 19 7.57 26.05 3.13
N THR A 20 7.53 25.23 2.09
CA THR A 20 6.43 24.32 1.81
C THR A 20 6.76 22.92 2.32
N CYS A 21 5.83 22.37 3.11
CA CYS A 21 5.87 20.97 3.48
C CYS A 21 5.23 20.12 2.36
N ILE A 22 5.92 19.05 1.96
CA ILE A 22 5.47 18.13 0.91
C ILE A 22 5.17 16.78 1.54
N GLY A 23 4.07 16.14 1.15
CA GLY A 23 3.59 14.92 1.77
C GLY A 23 3.15 13.86 0.79
N THR A 24 3.28 12.59 1.18
CA THR A 24 2.70 11.46 0.43
C THR A 24 1.80 10.60 1.29
N ILE A 25 0.61 10.28 0.76
CA ILE A 25 -0.39 9.42 1.39
C ILE A 25 -0.90 8.42 0.35
N PHE A 26 -0.60 7.14 0.43
CA PHE A 26 0.41 6.49 1.29
C PHE A 26 1.81 6.61 0.66
N ALA A 27 2.84 6.28 1.43
CA ALA A 27 4.22 6.18 0.96
C ALA A 27 4.57 4.72 0.65
N GLN A 28 5.25 4.50 -0.47
CA GLN A 28 5.79 3.21 -0.85
C GLN A 28 7.12 3.39 -1.59
N GLY A 29 7.93 2.33 -1.54
CA GLY A 29 9.27 2.34 -2.13
C GLY A 29 10.14 3.43 -1.52
N LEU A 30 11.02 4.01 -2.34
CA LEU A 30 12.02 4.99 -1.92
C LEU A 30 11.58 6.43 -2.19
N VAL A 31 10.29 6.74 -1.96
CA VAL A 31 9.69 8.05 -2.30
C VAL A 31 10.40 9.24 -1.63
N HIS A 32 11.10 9.01 -0.54
CA HIS A 32 11.88 10.01 0.17
C HIS A 32 13.18 10.38 -0.53
N LEU A 33 13.85 9.40 -1.13
CA LEU A 33 14.99 9.66 -2.00
C LEU A 33 14.53 10.43 -3.23
N LEU A 34 13.36 10.10 -3.76
CA LEU A 34 12.74 10.86 -4.83
C LEU A 34 12.45 12.31 -4.39
N ALA A 35 11.88 12.53 -3.21
CA ALA A 35 11.66 13.86 -2.65
C ALA A 35 12.98 14.65 -2.53
N GLN A 36 14.04 14.04 -1.98
CA GLN A 36 15.36 14.67 -1.88
C GLN A 36 15.95 15.02 -3.25
N ARG A 37 15.83 14.13 -4.23
CA ARG A 37 16.36 14.35 -5.58
C ARG A 37 15.63 15.48 -6.30
N THR A 38 14.30 15.56 -6.16
CA THR A 38 13.51 16.56 -6.87
C THR A 38 13.54 17.93 -6.18
N PHE A 39 13.39 17.97 -4.85
CA PHE A 39 13.22 19.22 -4.10
C PHE A 39 14.49 19.67 -3.35
N GLY A 40 15.52 18.84 -3.31
CA GLY A 40 16.79 19.12 -2.63
C GLY A 40 16.85 18.58 -1.19
N PRO A 41 18.04 18.61 -0.57
CA PRO A 41 18.29 17.98 0.73
C PRO A 41 17.55 18.65 1.90
N SER A 42 17.17 19.93 1.75
CA SER A 42 16.44 20.70 2.76
C SER A 42 14.92 20.56 2.66
N VAL A 43 14.40 19.66 1.83
CA VAL A 43 12.96 19.48 1.67
C VAL A 43 12.32 19.11 3.00
N ARG A 44 11.25 19.83 3.36
CA ARG A 44 10.37 19.47 4.47
C ARG A 44 9.38 18.42 3.97
N PHE A 45 9.58 17.17 4.37
CA PHE A 45 8.83 16.05 3.80
C PHE A 45 8.20 15.14 4.86
N PHE A 46 6.97 14.70 4.65
CA PHE A 46 6.35 13.64 5.46
C PHE A 46 5.80 12.50 4.59
N ALA A 47 5.81 11.30 5.15
CA ALA A 47 5.36 10.09 4.47
C ALA A 47 4.50 9.26 5.41
N LEU A 48 3.20 9.10 5.10
CA LEU A 48 2.34 8.19 5.83
C LEU A 48 2.54 6.76 5.33
N ARG A 49 2.77 5.82 6.25
CA ARG A 49 2.96 4.40 5.92
C ARG A 49 1.77 3.81 5.15
N ASN A 50 0.55 4.20 5.50
CA ASN A 50 -0.69 3.68 4.92
C ASN A 50 -1.72 4.80 4.72
N ILE A 51 -2.80 4.51 3.98
CA ILE A 51 -3.96 5.40 3.91
C ILE A 51 -4.70 5.45 5.27
N PRO A 52 -5.21 6.62 5.68
CA PRO A 52 -5.89 6.77 6.96
C PRO A 52 -7.24 6.07 7.04
N TRP A 53 -7.97 6.11 5.94
CA TRP A 53 -9.30 5.54 5.82
C TRP A 53 -9.38 4.63 4.61
N LEU A 54 -10.13 3.56 4.75
CA LEU A 54 -10.68 2.88 3.59
C LEU A 54 -11.90 3.68 3.16
N CYS A 55 -11.84 4.28 1.98
CA CYS A 55 -12.94 5.07 1.42
C CYS A 55 -13.49 4.41 0.16
N ARG A 56 -14.76 4.67 -0.13
CA ARG A 56 -15.40 4.31 -1.41
C ARG A 56 -15.98 5.55 -2.05
N VAL A 57 -15.77 5.71 -3.35
CA VAL A 57 -16.46 6.75 -4.14
C VAL A 57 -17.93 6.35 -4.27
N VAL A 58 -18.83 7.22 -3.81
CA VAL A 58 -20.29 7.06 -4.01
C VAL A 58 -20.68 7.76 -5.31
N LYS A 59 -20.21 9.00 -5.49
CA LYS A 59 -20.40 9.79 -6.70
C LYS A 59 -19.13 10.59 -7.02
N VAL A 60 -18.56 10.34 -8.20
CA VAL A 60 -17.31 10.99 -8.64
C VAL A 60 -17.42 12.51 -8.55
N GLY A 61 -16.45 13.14 -7.87
CA GLY A 61 -16.38 14.59 -7.69
C GLY A 61 -17.41 15.19 -6.74
N VAL A 62 -18.25 14.38 -6.09
CA VAL A 62 -19.35 14.85 -5.24
C VAL A 62 -19.35 14.19 -3.86
N GLU A 63 -19.19 12.87 -3.80
CA GLU A 63 -19.43 12.12 -2.57
C GLU A 63 -18.53 10.89 -2.44
N SER A 64 -17.97 10.70 -1.25
CA SER A 64 -17.23 9.52 -0.83
C SER A 64 -17.62 9.10 0.59
N GLU A 65 -17.62 7.81 0.83
CA GLU A 65 -17.96 7.18 2.10
C GLU A 65 -16.70 6.64 2.78
N ILE A 66 -16.52 6.90 4.07
CA ILE A 66 -15.50 6.24 4.90
C ILE A 66 -16.07 4.89 5.34
N VAL A 67 -15.50 3.80 4.82
CA VAL A 67 -15.89 2.42 5.12
C VAL A 67 -15.25 1.93 6.41
N GLY A 68 -14.05 2.41 6.72
CA GLY A 68 -13.33 2.06 7.94
C GLY A 68 -12.13 2.95 8.18
N ALA A 69 -11.76 3.10 9.46
CA ALA A 69 -10.60 3.86 9.91
C ALA A 69 -9.56 2.95 10.54
N LYS A 70 -8.29 3.36 10.46
CA LYS A 70 -7.22 2.75 11.28
C LYS A 70 -7.18 3.43 12.64
N SER A 71 -6.85 2.68 13.68
CA SER A 71 -6.61 3.22 15.02
C SER A 71 -5.37 4.11 15.05
N SER A 72 -4.31 3.72 14.34
CA SER A 72 -3.10 4.52 14.19
C SER A 72 -2.46 4.40 12.80
N ILE A 73 -1.63 5.39 12.47
CA ILE A 73 -0.85 5.44 11.23
C ILE A 73 0.54 5.97 11.55
N GLY A 74 1.55 5.19 11.17
CA GLY A 74 2.93 5.63 11.19
C GLY A 74 3.21 6.74 10.18
N VAL A 75 3.86 7.82 10.61
CA VAL A 75 4.42 8.87 9.77
C VAL A 75 5.93 8.91 9.96
N MET A 76 6.66 9.01 8.86
CA MET A 76 8.06 9.41 8.89
C MET A 76 8.13 10.89 8.50
N THR A 77 9.08 11.65 9.07
CA THR A 77 9.40 13.03 8.66
C THR A 77 10.87 13.28 8.29
N MET A 78 11.10 14.19 7.34
CA MET A 78 12.42 14.81 7.07
C MET A 78 12.33 16.31 7.23
N ASN A 79 13.30 16.92 7.92
CA ASN A 79 13.37 18.36 8.15
C ASN A 79 12.05 18.95 8.73
N ILE A 80 11.32 18.16 9.51
CA ILE A 80 10.06 18.54 10.18
C ILE A 80 10.13 18.01 11.60
N THR A 81 9.74 18.85 12.57
CA THR A 81 9.73 18.50 13.99
C THR A 81 8.44 17.81 14.41
N GLU A 82 8.49 17.10 15.53
CA GLU A 82 7.29 16.48 16.14
C GLU A 82 6.21 17.51 16.48
N GLU A 83 6.58 18.70 16.93
CA GLU A 83 5.63 19.78 17.22
C GLU A 83 4.89 20.24 15.96
N TRP A 84 5.59 20.28 14.82
CA TRP A 84 4.95 20.58 13.54
C TRP A 84 3.96 19.49 13.15
N VAL A 85 4.30 18.21 13.35
CA VAL A 85 3.39 17.08 13.08
C VAL A 85 2.11 17.23 13.91
N LYS A 86 2.23 17.45 15.21
CA LYS A 86 1.07 17.63 16.11
C LYS A 86 0.23 18.86 15.75
N ARG A 87 0.88 19.97 15.40
CA ARG A 87 0.19 21.24 15.17
C ARG A 87 -0.43 21.34 13.77
N GLU A 88 0.22 20.78 12.75
CA GLU A 88 -0.12 21.04 11.34
C GLU A 88 -0.61 19.78 10.62
N LEU A 89 -0.05 18.59 10.94
CA LEU A 89 -0.37 17.36 10.22
C LEU A 89 -1.55 16.61 10.86
N GLU A 90 -1.51 16.36 12.17
CA GLU A 90 -2.58 15.67 12.90
C GLU A 90 -3.97 16.28 12.67
N PRO A 91 -4.15 17.62 12.68
CA PRO A 91 -5.46 18.22 12.46
C PRO A 91 -6.07 17.93 11.10
N LEU A 92 -5.26 17.57 10.09
CA LEU A 92 -5.76 17.19 8.76
C LEU A 92 -6.53 15.87 8.77
N PHE A 93 -6.35 15.05 9.82
CA PHE A 93 -7.00 13.75 9.97
C PHE A 93 -8.14 13.75 10.99
N LEU A 94 -8.51 14.92 11.53
CA LEU A 94 -9.64 15.06 12.44
C LEU A 94 -10.95 15.18 11.68
N VAL A 95 -11.76 14.13 11.71
CA VAL A 95 -13.12 14.12 11.18
C VAL A 95 -14.09 14.44 12.32
N LYS A 96 -14.18 15.75 12.65
CA LYS A 96 -14.91 16.34 13.80
C LYS A 96 -16.33 15.81 14.07
N LYS A 97 -16.97 15.18 13.09
CA LYS A 97 -18.34 14.65 13.21
C LYS A 97 -18.39 13.18 13.65
N MET A 98 -17.28 12.44 13.60
CA MET A 98 -17.31 10.98 13.65
C MET A 98 -16.77 10.36 14.94
N GLY A 99 -15.91 11.04 15.70
CA GLY A 99 -15.44 10.65 17.06
C GLY A 99 -14.84 9.23 17.24
N LYS A 100 -14.84 8.40 16.19
CA LYS A 100 -14.49 6.98 16.16
C LYS A 100 -13.55 6.62 15.00
N HIS A 101 -13.19 7.60 14.18
CA HIS A 101 -12.50 7.37 12.90
C HIS A 101 -11.27 8.25 12.72
N GLU A 102 -10.74 8.81 13.81
CA GLU A 102 -9.55 9.65 13.79
C GLU A 102 -8.33 8.78 14.11
N PRO A 103 -7.43 8.54 13.15
CA PRO A 103 -6.23 7.76 13.40
C PRO A 103 -5.26 8.57 14.27
N VAL A 104 -4.67 7.91 15.25
CA VAL A 104 -3.50 8.46 15.96
C VAL A 104 -2.31 8.48 14.99
N ILE A 105 -1.65 9.62 14.86
CA ILE A 105 -0.42 9.73 14.06
C ILE A 105 0.77 9.35 14.95
N GLU A 106 1.50 8.33 14.54
CA GLU A 106 2.64 7.79 15.28
C GLU A 106 3.93 8.11 14.53
N LEU A 107 4.89 8.75 15.18
CA LEU A 107 6.19 8.98 14.55
C LEU A 107 6.98 7.68 14.43
N LEU A 108 7.44 7.39 13.23
CA LEU A 108 8.35 6.30 12.93
C LEU A 108 9.80 6.76 13.11
N PRO A 109 10.69 5.88 13.59
CA PRO A 109 12.09 6.25 13.89
C PRO A 109 12.89 6.60 12.63
N ASP A 110 12.58 5.92 11.51
CA ASP A 110 13.17 6.16 10.19
C ASP A 110 12.24 5.61 9.09
N PHE A 111 12.76 5.49 7.87
CA PHE A 111 12.00 5.04 6.70
C PHE A 111 11.84 3.53 6.56
N CYS A 112 12.57 2.71 7.30
CA CYS A 112 12.54 1.25 7.16
C CYS A 112 11.12 0.66 7.31
N PRO A 113 10.27 1.10 8.26
CA PRO A 113 8.90 0.60 8.40
C PRO A 113 7.98 0.93 7.22
N ILE A 114 8.39 1.86 6.34
CA ILE A 114 7.69 2.23 5.11
C ILE A 114 8.29 1.47 3.92
N VAL A 115 9.62 1.44 3.81
CA VAL A 115 10.34 0.85 2.67
C VAL A 115 10.17 -0.66 2.63
N PHE A 116 10.35 -1.34 3.77
CA PHE A 116 10.28 -2.80 3.90
C PHE A 116 8.91 -3.27 4.36
N ASN A 117 7.85 -2.55 4.01
CA ASN A 117 6.50 -2.79 4.51
C ASN A 117 5.81 -3.91 3.69
N PRO A 118 5.67 -5.14 4.22
CA PRO A 118 5.26 -6.32 3.43
C PRO A 118 3.81 -6.33 2.93
N ALA A 119 3.04 -5.25 3.07
CA ALA A 119 1.63 -5.26 2.70
C ALA A 119 1.43 -5.27 1.16
N ASN A 120 0.92 -4.17 0.61
CA ASN A 120 0.58 -4.08 -0.82
C ASN A 120 1.79 -4.33 -1.75
N GLN A 121 3.03 -4.20 -1.26
CA GLN A 121 4.24 -4.39 -2.04
C GLN A 121 4.45 -5.84 -2.50
N ILE A 122 4.01 -6.84 -1.75
CA ILE A 122 4.22 -8.25 -2.09
C ILE A 122 2.91 -9.03 -2.27
N ILE A 123 1.82 -8.64 -1.60
CA ILE A 123 0.51 -9.30 -1.75
C ILE A 123 -0.02 -9.18 -3.19
N HIS A 124 0.01 -7.98 -3.78
CA HIS A 124 -0.50 -7.78 -5.15
C HIS A 124 0.34 -8.54 -6.18
N PRO A 125 1.69 -8.43 -6.21
CA PRO A 125 2.50 -9.21 -7.15
C PRO A 125 2.28 -10.70 -7.03
N ALA A 126 2.29 -11.28 -5.81
CA ALA A 126 2.06 -12.71 -5.63
C ALA A 126 0.70 -13.15 -6.19
N ARG A 127 -0.36 -12.39 -5.88
CA ARG A 127 -1.72 -12.73 -6.31
C ARG A 127 -1.89 -12.60 -7.82
N TYR A 128 -1.46 -11.49 -8.42
CA TYR A 128 -1.59 -11.29 -9.85
C TYR A 128 -0.71 -12.25 -10.64
N TRP A 129 0.53 -12.45 -10.21
CA TRP A 129 1.40 -13.44 -10.84
C TRP A 129 0.75 -14.82 -10.79
N ALA A 130 0.24 -15.26 -9.64
CA ALA A 130 -0.40 -16.57 -9.53
C ALA A 130 -1.65 -16.68 -10.43
N MET A 131 -2.51 -15.66 -10.49
CA MET A 131 -3.69 -15.66 -11.36
C MET A 131 -3.34 -15.74 -12.85
N PHE A 132 -2.30 -15.04 -13.28
CA PHE A 132 -1.99 -14.85 -14.71
C PHE A 132 -0.69 -15.51 -15.18
N ARG A 133 -0.05 -16.35 -14.35
CA ARG A 133 1.24 -17.01 -14.66
C ARG A 133 1.26 -17.81 -15.96
N ASN A 134 0.09 -18.34 -16.37
CA ASN A 134 -0.07 -19.13 -17.58
C ASN A 134 -0.79 -18.35 -18.70
N TRP A 135 -0.97 -17.04 -18.54
CA TRP A 135 -1.63 -16.21 -19.53
C TRP A 135 -0.70 -16.02 -20.74
N ASN A 136 -1.24 -16.27 -21.93
CA ASN A 136 -0.51 -16.20 -23.20
C ASN A 136 -0.71 -14.85 -23.94
N GLY A 137 -1.31 -13.86 -23.28
CA GLY A 137 -1.62 -12.56 -23.88
C GLY A 137 -2.95 -12.51 -24.66
N GLN A 138 -3.67 -13.63 -24.82
CA GLN A 138 -4.98 -13.65 -25.49
C GLN A 138 -6.13 -13.54 -24.48
N PRO A 139 -7.28 -12.95 -24.83
CA PRO A 139 -8.45 -12.92 -23.95
C PRO A 139 -8.77 -14.30 -23.36
N LEU A 140 -8.98 -14.35 -22.05
CA LEU A 140 -9.33 -15.57 -21.34
C LEU A 140 -10.77 -15.94 -21.70
N SER A 141 -10.99 -17.18 -22.16
CA SER A 141 -12.34 -17.73 -22.32
C SER A 141 -13.07 -17.72 -20.97
N LYS A 142 -14.40 -17.76 -21.01
CA LYS A 142 -15.25 -17.71 -19.81
C LYS A 142 -14.83 -18.73 -18.72
N ASP A 143 -14.41 -19.93 -19.14
CA ASP A 143 -14.00 -21.02 -18.23
C ASP A 143 -12.61 -20.83 -17.62
N LEU A 144 -11.83 -19.87 -18.13
CA LEU A 144 -10.49 -19.50 -17.66
C LEU A 144 -10.48 -18.10 -17.03
N GLU A 145 -11.65 -17.48 -16.82
CA GLU A 145 -11.71 -16.19 -16.16
C GLU A 145 -11.15 -16.26 -14.74
N PRO A 146 -10.40 -15.25 -14.30
CA PRO A 146 -9.96 -15.18 -12.92
C PRO A 146 -11.17 -15.01 -11.98
N PRO A 147 -11.03 -15.38 -10.70
CA PRO A 147 -12.12 -15.28 -9.73
C PRO A 147 -12.65 -13.85 -9.62
N GLU A 148 -13.94 -13.68 -9.33
CA GLU A 148 -14.55 -12.34 -9.15
C GLU A 148 -13.84 -11.53 -8.06
N TRP A 149 -13.40 -12.20 -7.01
CA TRP A 149 -12.80 -11.58 -5.83
C TRP A 149 -11.29 -11.75 -5.85
N LEU A 150 -10.58 -10.65 -5.61
CA LEU A 150 -9.13 -10.60 -5.70
C LEU A 150 -8.48 -11.49 -4.64
N TYR A 151 -8.97 -11.44 -3.40
CA TYR A 151 -8.34 -12.13 -2.28
C TYR A 151 -9.04 -13.40 -1.84
N ARG A 152 -10.37 -13.48 -1.97
CA ARG A 152 -11.12 -14.65 -1.47
C ARG A 152 -10.61 -15.94 -2.08
N ASP A 153 -10.52 -16.95 -1.24
CA ASP A 153 -10.07 -18.29 -1.63
C ASP A 153 -8.75 -18.24 -2.41
N MET A 154 -7.82 -17.40 -1.93
CA MET A 154 -6.45 -17.34 -2.44
C MET A 154 -5.88 -18.75 -2.49
N ASP A 155 -5.33 -19.12 -3.64
CA ASP A 155 -4.75 -20.45 -3.84
C ASP A 155 -3.39 -20.59 -3.16
N GLU A 156 -3.01 -21.84 -2.84
CA GLU A 156 -1.74 -22.12 -2.15
C GLU A 156 -0.52 -21.75 -2.99
N THR A 157 -0.61 -21.71 -4.33
CA THR A 157 0.50 -21.23 -5.16
C THR A 157 0.77 -19.74 -4.90
N ALA A 158 -0.27 -18.91 -4.85
CA ALA A 158 -0.15 -17.51 -4.48
C ALA A 158 0.37 -17.34 -3.05
N GLY A 159 -0.10 -18.17 -2.11
CA GLY A 159 0.38 -18.19 -0.72
C GLY A 159 1.87 -18.48 -0.61
N GLN A 160 2.35 -19.54 -1.28
CA GLN A 160 3.77 -19.93 -1.28
C GLN A 160 4.67 -18.85 -1.90
N VAL A 161 4.25 -18.27 -3.02
CA VAL A 161 4.98 -17.14 -3.63
C VAL A 161 5.03 -15.96 -2.68
N LEU A 162 3.93 -15.67 -1.98
CA LEU A 162 3.87 -14.58 -1.01
C LEU A 162 4.77 -14.83 0.20
N GLU A 163 4.88 -16.08 0.68
CA GLU A 163 5.82 -16.48 1.74
C GLU A 163 7.26 -16.23 1.31
N VAL A 164 7.65 -16.68 0.11
CA VAL A 164 9.01 -16.44 -0.43
C VAL A 164 9.31 -14.96 -0.57
N LEU A 165 8.37 -14.15 -1.09
CA LEU A 165 8.56 -12.70 -1.20
C LEU A 165 8.70 -12.02 0.17
N ASP A 166 7.98 -12.47 1.19
CA ASP A 166 8.13 -11.96 2.56
C ASP A 166 9.50 -12.34 3.13
N GLU A 167 9.95 -13.59 2.95
CA GLU A 167 11.29 -14.03 3.37
C GLU A 167 12.41 -13.21 2.72
N GLU A 168 12.34 -12.98 1.41
CA GLU A 168 13.29 -12.12 0.68
C GLU A 168 13.27 -10.68 1.22
N LEU A 169 12.09 -10.12 1.49
CA LEU A 169 11.96 -8.79 2.07
C LEU A 169 12.57 -8.71 3.48
N GLN A 170 12.37 -9.74 4.32
CA GLN A 170 12.99 -9.82 5.64
C GLN A 170 14.52 -9.93 5.54
N HIS A 171 15.04 -10.69 4.59
CA HIS A 171 16.49 -10.78 4.34
C HIS A 171 17.07 -9.43 3.89
N LEU A 172 16.41 -8.72 2.98
CA LEU A 172 16.83 -7.39 2.54
C LEU A 172 16.82 -6.39 3.71
N LYS A 173 15.75 -6.40 4.51
CA LYS A 173 15.64 -5.58 5.72
C LYS A 173 16.76 -5.89 6.72
N ASN A 174 17.06 -7.17 6.95
CA ASN A 174 18.15 -7.60 7.84
C ASN A 174 19.51 -7.13 7.32
N ALA A 175 19.80 -7.33 6.04
CA ALA A 175 21.05 -6.88 5.43
C ALA A 175 21.21 -5.35 5.53
N TYR A 176 20.12 -4.61 5.29
CA TYR A 176 20.09 -3.15 5.45
C TYR A 176 20.36 -2.72 6.89
N PHE A 177 19.74 -3.39 7.87
CA PHE A 177 20.00 -3.14 9.29
C PHE A 177 21.47 -3.38 9.65
N GLN A 178 22.06 -4.51 9.22
CA GLN A 178 23.47 -4.82 9.48
C GLN A 178 24.42 -3.77 8.86
N ALA A 179 24.07 -3.22 7.69
CA ALA A 179 24.89 -2.23 7.01
C ALA A 179 24.76 -0.81 7.60
N THR A 180 23.61 -0.46 8.19
CA THR A 180 23.28 0.95 8.53
C THR A 180 22.99 1.20 10.01
N GLY A 181 22.62 0.18 10.78
CA GLY A 181 22.12 0.33 12.15
C GLY A 181 20.75 1.01 12.25
N ALA A 182 19.98 1.09 11.15
CA ALA A 182 18.69 1.78 11.12
C ALA A 182 17.64 1.07 12.01
N GLN A 183 17.34 1.66 13.17
CA GLN A 183 16.50 1.06 14.21
C GLN A 183 15.04 0.82 13.75
N GLY A 184 14.57 1.52 12.72
CA GLY A 184 13.26 1.26 12.14
C GLY A 184 13.09 -0.16 11.57
N CYS A 185 14.18 -0.87 11.28
CA CYS A 185 14.12 -2.27 10.91
C CYS A 185 13.51 -3.16 12.01
N ASP A 186 13.61 -2.80 13.28
CA ASP A 186 13.02 -3.57 14.39
C ASP A 186 11.49 -3.51 14.39
N HIS A 187 10.91 -2.50 13.73
CA HIS A 187 9.46 -2.35 13.56
C HIS A 187 8.92 -3.04 12.30
N VAL A 188 9.76 -3.73 11.53
CA VAL A 188 9.37 -4.48 10.34
C VAL A 188 9.27 -5.96 10.72
N ILE A 189 8.04 -6.44 10.79
CA ILE A 189 7.71 -7.82 11.13
C ILE A 189 7.29 -8.63 9.88
N PRO A 190 7.40 -9.97 9.92
CA PRO A 190 6.89 -10.84 8.86
C PRO A 190 5.40 -10.61 8.57
N LEU A 191 4.99 -10.84 7.32
CA LEU A 191 3.64 -10.59 6.86
C LEU A 191 2.59 -11.36 7.66
N ALA A 192 2.85 -12.63 7.99
CA ALA A 192 1.91 -13.44 8.76
C ALA A 192 1.64 -12.81 10.15
N SER A 193 2.70 -12.44 10.87
CA SER A 193 2.59 -11.74 12.16
C SER A 193 1.80 -10.45 12.03
N ARG A 194 2.08 -9.67 10.99
CA ARG A 194 1.36 -8.44 10.71
C ARG A 194 -0.13 -8.65 10.44
N LEU A 195 -0.48 -9.65 9.63
CA LEU A 195 -1.88 -9.97 9.33
C LEU A 195 -2.63 -10.35 10.62
N LEU A 196 -1.97 -11.05 11.54
CA LEU A 196 -2.55 -11.38 12.85
C LEU A 196 -2.71 -10.15 13.74
N GLU A 197 -1.69 -9.29 13.83
CA GLU A 197 -1.77 -8.04 14.61
C GLU A 197 -2.89 -7.12 14.12
N GLN A 198 -3.06 -7.02 12.80
CA GLN A 198 -3.99 -6.06 12.21
C GLN A 198 -5.40 -6.62 12.02
N TYR A 199 -5.53 -7.92 11.75
CA TYR A 199 -6.77 -8.56 11.31
C TYR A 199 -7.05 -9.90 11.97
N GLY A 200 -6.38 -10.25 13.07
CA GLY A 200 -6.45 -11.58 13.69
C GLY A 200 -7.87 -12.09 13.97
N ASP A 201 -8.79 -11.21 14.37
CA ASP A 201 -10.21 -11.55 14.63
C ASP A 201 -11.07 -11.65 13.35
N GLN A 202 -10.52 -11.19 12.22
CA GLN A 202 -11.17 -11.16 10.92
C GLN A 202 -10.68 -12.27 9.98
N ILE A 203 -9.68 -13.05 10.39
CA ILE A 203 -9.11 -14.18 9.64
C ILE A 203 -9.69 -15.49 10.19
N ALA A 204 -10.45 -16.22 9.36
CA ALA A 204 -11.11 -17.45 9.79
C ALA A 204 -10.17 -18.66 9.84
N ASP A 205 -9.20 -18.74 8.93
CA ASP A 205 -8.23 -19.82 8.85
C ASP A 205 -6.81 -19.24 8.79
N LYS A 206 -5.96 -19.67 9.72
CA LYS A 206 -4.60 -19.16 9.97
C LYS A 206 -3.52 -20.18 9.63
N SER A 207 -3.88 -21.28 8.95
CA SER A 207 -2.98 -22.43 8.72
C SER A 207 -1.91 -22.20 7.67
N THR A 208 -2.17 -21.40 6.64
CA THR A 208 -1.20 -21.02 5.58
C THR A 208 -1.35 -19.54 5.23
N MET A 209 -0.34 -18.94 4.58
CA MET A 209 -0.45 -17.56 4.09
C MET A 209 -1.64 -17.36 3.14
N ALA A 210 -1.92 -18.34 2.28
CA ALA A 210 -3.07 -18.32 1.38
C ALA A 210 -4.39 -18.26 2.17
N LYS A 211 -4.54 -19.09 3.21
CA LYS A 211 -5.73 -19.09 4.07
C LYS A 211 -5.88 -17.81 4.88
N MET A 212 -4.77 -17.29 5.40
CA MET A 212 -4.77 -16.03 6.15
C MET A 212 -5.29 -14.88 5.31
N VAL A 213 -4.83 -14.73 4.07
CA VAL A 213 -5.30 -13.67 3.16
C VAL A 213 -6.70 -13.99 2.64
N GLY A 214 -6.94 -15.24 2.22
CA GLY A 214 -8.16 -15.67 1.55
C GLY A 214 -9.40 -15.69 2.43
N THR A 215 -9.23 -15.85 3.74
CA THR A 215 -10.32 -15.83 4.71
C THR A 215 -10.40 -14.53 5.51
N ASN A 216 -9.59 -13.52 5.18
CA ASN A 216 -9.62 -12.23 5.85
C ASN A 216 -10.84 -11.40 5.41
N LYS A 217 -11.80 -11.19 6.32
CA LYS A 217 -13.01 -10.39 6.06
C LYS A 217 -12.69 -8.97 5.60
N ALA A 218 -11.61 -8.36 6.08
CA ALA A 218 -11.19 -7.01 5.68
C ALA A 218 -10.83 -6.91 4.19
N TYR A 219 -10.47 -8.04 3.56
CA TYR A 219 -10.08 -8.12 2.15
C TYR A 219 -11.19 -8.68 1.26
N SER A 220 -12.27 -9.18 1.84
CA SER A 220 -13.32 -9.90 1.13
C SER A 220 -14.02 -9.10 0.02
N MET A 221 -14.01 -7.77 0.07
CA MET A 221 -14.75 -6.93 -0.88
C MET A 221 -13.92 -6.46 -2.08
N ALA A 222 -12.62 -6.78 -2.14
CA ALA A 222 -11.80 -6.39 -3.28
C ALA A 222 -12.13 -7.25 -4.50
N ARG A 223 -12.54 -6.59 -5.59
CA ARG A 223 -12.83 -7.25 -6.87
C ARG A 223 -11.57 -7.40 -7.71
N THR A 224 -11.48 -8.49 -8.45
CA THR A 224 -10.42 -8.68 -9.44
C THR A 224 -10.64 -7.71 -10.60
N PRO A 225 -9.63 -6.88 -10.95
CA PRO A 225 -9.77 -5.91 -12.03
C PRO A 225 -9.65 -6.63 -13.38
N VAL A 226 -10.79 -6.95 -14.00
CA VAL A 226 -10.88 -7.52 -15.36
C VAL A 226 -11.81 -6.70 -16.25
N LEU A 227 -11.40 -6.52 -17.50
CA LEU A 227 -12.26 -6.07 -18.59
C LEU A 227 -12.93 -7.31 -19.19
N ARG A 228 -14.26 -7.33 -19.19
CA ARG A 228 -15.04 -8.38 -19.84
C ARG A 228 -15.56 -7.87 -21.18
N SER A 229 -15.35 -8.64 -22.24
CA SER A 229 -15.88 -8.41 -23.58
C SER A 229 -16.60 -9.67 -24.09
N PRO A 230 -17.34 -9.60 -25.21
CA PRO A 230 -17.94 -10.78 -25.82
C PRO A 230 -16.92 -11.88 -26.21
N GLN A 231 -15.65 -11.52 -26.39
CA GLN A 231 -14.56 -12.42 -26.75
C GLN A 231 -13.88 -13.08 -25.54
N GLY A 232 -14.23 -12.69 -24.31
CA GLY A 232 -13.63 -13.20 -23.07
C GLY A 232 -13.27 -12.09 -22.09
N ALA A 233 -12.43 -12.39 -21.10
CA ALA A 233 -11.91 -11.41 -20.16
C ALA A 233 -10.42 -11.14 -20.36
N ALA A 234 -10.00 -9.89 -20.22
CA ALA A 234 -8.60 -9.48 -20.13
C ALA A 234 -8.37 -8.72 -18.82
N LEU A 235 -7.13 -8.69 -18.33
CA LEU A 235 -6.79 -7.92 -17.13
C LEU A 235 -7.06 -6.43 -17.37
N LEU A 236 -7.77 -5.78 -16.46
CA LEU A 236 -7.87 -4.32 -16.43
C LEU A 236 -6.63 -3.81 -15.70
N LYS A 237 -5.99 -2.77 -16.26
CA LYS A 237 -4.87 -2.08 -15.62
C LYS A 237 -5.16 -1.86 -14.13
N CYS A 238 -4.43 -2.55 -13.25
CA CYS A 238 -4.59 -2.35 -11.82
C CYS A 238 -3.92 -1.03 -11.46
N ASP A 239 -4.71 0.02 -11.27
CA ASP A 239 -4.23 1.37 -10.93
C ASP A 239 -3.45 1.42 -9.60
N LEU A 240 -3.54 0.37 -8.76
CA LEU A 240 -2.81 0.23 -7.50
C LEU A 240 -1.41 -0.37 -7.63
N CYS A 241 -1.09 -1.09 -8.72
CA CYS A 241 0.20 -1.76 -8.90
C CYS A 241 0.85 -1.55 -10.29
N GLY A 242 0.21 -0.79 -11.18
CA GLY A 242 0.75 -0.50 -12.51
C GLY A 242 0.82 -1.70 -13.46
N ALA A 243 0.14 -2.81 -13.17
CA ALA A 243 0.11 -3.97 -14.06
C ALA A 243 -0.55 -3.59 -15.40
N VAL A 244 0.19 -3.80 -16.51
CA VAL A 244 -0.22 -3.45 -17.86
C VAL A 244 -0.74 -4.71 -18.57
N ALA A 245 -2.00 -4.64 -19.01
CA ALA A 245 -2.46 -5.29 -20.22
C ALA A 245 -3.37 -4.29 -20.94
N VAL A 246 -2.88 -3.77 -22.05
CA VAL A 246 -3.62 -3.05 -23.12
C VAL A 246 -3.07 -3.71 -24.39
N ASP A 247 -3.84 -4.11 -25.40
CA ASP A 247 -5.01 -3.47 -26.01
C ASP A 247 -6.11 -4.49 -26.34
N LEU A 248 -7.37 -4.02 -26.37
CA LEU A 248 -8.46 -4.68 -27.10
C LEU A 248 -8.38 -4.31 -28.57
#